data_AF-A0A0B2QTB6-F1
#
_entry.id   AF-A0A0B2QTB6-F1
#
_cell.length_a   1.000
_cell.length_b   1.000
_cell.length_c   1.000
_cell.angle_alpha   90.00
_cell.angle_beta   90.00
_cell.angle_gamma   90.00
#
_symmetry.space_group_name_H-M   'P 1'
#
loop_
_entity.id
_entity.type
_entity.pdbx_description
1 polymer ?
#
loop_
_entity_poly.entity_id
_entity_poly.type
_entity_poly.pdbx_seq_one_letter_code
_entity_poly.pdbx_strand_id
1 'polypeptide(L)'
;MASVSVMATTSNNRWSMASLRSALPSHSPSVSSSLRFPVLPSSSSSKLRISRTKPKSLLTPFTGLVPLNPLFLSSPSSEYAGSDHSFTIIDNGGRVSAMRHGRKVPKLNRPPDQRRALIRGLTTQLLKYGRIKTTRARASAIRKFVDKMITLAKDGSLHKRRQALGFIYEKQIVHALFAEVPERYGERNGGYTRIIRTLPRRGDNAPMAYIELV
;
A
#
# COMPACT_ATOMS: atom_id res chain seq x y z
N MET A 1 -10.22 -58.99 18.24
CA MET A 1 -9.29 -57.84 18.12
C MET A 1 -9.69 -57.06 16.88
N ALA A 2 -10.40 -55.95 17.04
CA ALA A 2 -10.88 -55.12 15.93
C ALA A 2 -9.97 -53.90 15.79
N SER A 3 -9.23 -53.83 14.68
CA SER A 3 -8.35 -52.70 14.36
C SER A 3 -9.17 -51.55 13.79
N VAL A 4 -9.34 -50.49 14.56
CA VAL A 4 -9.94 -49.22 14.11
C VAL A 4 -8.87 -48.42 13.38
N SER A 5 -9.02 -48.28 12.07
CA SER A 5 -8.15 -47.45 11.22
C SER A 5 -8.64 -46.01 11.27
N VAL A 6 -7.88 -45.12 11.90
CA VAL A 6 -8.21 -43.69 12.03
C VAL A 6 -7.74 -42.97 10.76
N MET A 7 -8.69 -42.62 9.89
CA MET A 7 -8.44 -41.76 8.73
C MET A 7 -8.16 -40.33 9.19
N ALA A 8 -6.92 -39.86 9.00
CA ALA A 8 -6.53 -38.49 9.26
C ALA A 8 -7.15 -37.55 8.22
N THR A 9 -8.24 -36.86 8.58
CA THR A 9 -8.80 -35.76 7.80
C THR A 9 -7.86 -34.55 7.88
N THR A 10 -6.99 -34.39 6.88
CA THR A 10 -6.17 -33.19 6.73
C THR A 10 -7.06 -32.06 6.20
N SER A 11 -7.42 -31.12 7.07
CA SER A 11 -8.20 -29.92 6.70
C SER A 11 -7.40 -29.07 5.70
N ASN A 12 -7.85 -29.07 4.46
CA ASN A 12 -7.15 -28.44 3.34
C ASN A 12 -7.45 -26.93 3.30
N ASN A 13 -6.77 -26.15 4.14
CA ASN A 13 -6.91 -24.68 4.24
C ASN A 13 -6.20 -23.90 3.11
N ARG A 14 -5.97 -24.53 1.95
CA ARG A 14 -5.24 -23.93 0.83
C ARG A 14 -6.23 -23.60 -0.28
N TRP A 15 -6.29 -22.34 -0.69
CA TRP A 15 -7.05 -21.94 -1.88
C TRP A 15 -6.55 -22.74 -3.08
N SER A 16 -7.47 -23.42 -3.75
CA SER A 16 -7.16 -24.33 -4.86
C SER A 16 -6.90 -23.53 -6.12
N MET A 17 -5.64 -23.47 -6.57
CA MET A 17 -5.27 -22.87 -7.87
C MET A 17 -5.49 -23.82 -9.05
N ALA A 18 -6.27 -24.91 -8.89
CA ALA A 18 -6.47 -25.93 -9.92
C ALA A 18 -7.10 -25.37 -11.21
N SER A 19 -7.91 -24.32 -11.10
CA SER A 19 -8.55 -23.65 -12.24
C SER A 19 -7.56 -22.91 -13.18
N LEU A 20 -6.32 -22.68 -12.76
CA LEU A 20 -5.30 -22.02 -13.59
C LEU A 20 -4.56 -22.96 -14.54
N ARG A 21 -4.62 -24.29 -14.32
CA ARG A 21 -3.88 -25.26 -15.16
C ARG A 21 -4.65 -25.72 -16.39
N SER A 22 -5.96 -25.54 -16.44
CA SER A 22 -6.81 -25.92 -17.59
C SER A 22 -6.92 -24.84 -18.66
N ALA A 23 -6.36 -23.64 -18.43
CA ALA A 23 -6.54 -22.47 -19.30
C ALA A 23 -5.28 -22.06 -20.10
N LEU A 24 -4.22 -22.86 -20.10
CA LEU A 24 -3.00 -22.56 -20.87
C LEU A 24 -2.95 -23.43 -22.15
N PRO A 25 -2.86 -22.83 -23.35
CA PRO A 25 -2.61 -23.59 -24.58
C PRO A 25 -1.18 -24.15 -24.57
N SER A 26 -1.05 -25.43 -24.90
CA SER A 26 0.24 -26.10 -25.09
C SER A 26 0.92 -25.60 -26.37
N HIS A 27 1.99 -24.81 -26.24
CA HIS A 27 2.80 -24.41 -27.39
C HIS A 27 3.84 -25.48 -27.71
N SER A 28 3.68 -26.12 -28.87
CA SER A 28 4.71 -26.94 -29.52
C SER A 28 5.84 -26.06 -30.07
N PRO A 29 7.12 -26.45 -29.97
CA PRO A 29 8.22 -25.64 -30.48
C PRO A 29 8.38 -25.84 -31.99
N SER A 30 8.18 -24.79 -32.80
CA SER A 30 8.51 -24.78 -34.22
C SER A 30 9.69 -23.84 -34.51
N VAL A 31 10.81 -24.47 -34.86
CA VAL A 31 11.92 -24.09 -35.76
C VAL A 31 12.25 -22.60 -35.97
N SER A 32 13.51 -22.30 -35.66
CA SER A 32 14.25 -21.06 -35.91
C SER A 32 14.42 -20.75 -37.39
N SER A 33 14.10 -19.51 -37.82
CA SER A 33 14.57 -18.97 -39.09
C SER A 33 15.10 -17.55 -38.89
N SER A 34 16.41 -17.44 -39.10
CA SER A 34 17.24 -16.22 -39.05
C SER A 34 16.88 -15.27 -40.20
N LEU A 35 16.69 -13.98 -39.90
CA LEU A 35 16.72 -12.92 -40.92
C LEU A 35 17.60 -11.76 -40.44
N ARG A 36 18.59 -11.45 -41.27
CA ARG A 36 19.62 -10.42 -41.12
C ARG A 36 19.02 -9.03 -41.39
N PHE A 37 19.44 -8.04 -40.62
CA PHE A 37 19.19 -6.62 -40.91
C PHE A 37 20.41 -6.00 -41.62
N PRO A 38 20.22 -5.27 -42.74
CA PRO A 38 21.26 -4.43 -43.32
C PRO A 38 21.21 -2.99 -42.78
N VAL A 39 22.38 -2.36 -42.83
CA VAL A 39 22.75 -1.04 -42.29
C VAL A 39 22.30 0.12 -43.21
N LEU A 40 22.13 1.30 -42.59
CA LEU A 40 21.79 2.64 -43.12
C LEU A 40 22.49 3.09 -44.42
N PRO A 41 21.95 4.16 -45.04
CA PRO A 41 22.75 5.39 -45.14
C PRO A 41 22.04 6.68 -44.69
N SER A 42 22.87 7.67 -44.37
CA SER A 42 22.63 9.03 -43.88
C SER A 42 22.20 10.03 -44.96
N SER A 43 21.30 10.98 -44.63
CA SER A 43 21.34 12.34 -45.21
C SER A 43 20.43 13.37 -44.50
N SER A 44 21.02 14.56 -44.30
CA SER A 44 20.44 15.91 -44.41
C SER A 44 19.37 16.43 -43.42
N SER A 45 19.84 17.24 -42.47
CA SER A 45 19.50 18.66 -42.27
C SER A 45 18.06 19.14 -42.57
N SER A 46 17.32 19.53 -41.53
CA SER A 46 16.36 20.64 -41.61
C SER A 46 16.20 21.33 -40.26
N LYS A 47 16.58 22.61 -40.22
CA LYS A 47 16.41 23.56 -39.12
C LYS A 47 14.91 23.78 -38.83
N LEU A 48 14.50 23.70 -37.57
CA LEU A 48 13.26 24.33 -37.09
C LEU A 48 13.51 25.16 -35.83
N ARG A 49 13.09 26.41 -35.95
CA ARG A 49 13.35 27.59 -35.11
C ARG A 49 12.20 27.71 -34.12
N ILE A 50 12.47 27.61 -32.82
CA ILE A 50 11.46 27.82 -31.76
C ILE A 50 11.58 29.26 -31.26
N SER A 51 10.50 30.03 -31.43
CA SER A 51 10.34 31.41 -30.98
C SER A 51 10.09 31.47 -29.47
N ARG A 52 10.94 32.22 -28.75
CA ARG A 52 10.72 32.61 -27.35
C ARG A 52 9.75 33.80 -27.30
N THR A 53 8.63 33.64 -26.62
CA THR A 53 7.73 34.75 -26.27
C THR A 53 8.28 35.54 -25.09
N LYS A 54 8.38 36.86 -25.22
CA LYS A 54 8.79 37.82 -24.18
C LYS A 54 7.66 38.07 -23.17
N PRO A 55 7.92 38.22 -21.86
CA PRO A 55 6.97 38.88 -20.97
C PRO A 55 7.09 40.41 -21.06
N LYS A 56 5.95 41.10 -21.04
CA LYS A 56 5.80 42.56 -21.15
C LYS A 56 6.13 43.24 -19.82
N SER A 57 6.95 44.30 -19.89
CA SER A 57 7.19 45.27 -18.82
C SER A 57 6.10 46.35 -18.82
N LEU A 58 5.59 46.72 -17.64
CA LEU A 58 4.91 48.00 -17.43
C LEU A 58 5.40 48.64 -16.12
N LEU A 59 5.70 49.94 -16.24
CA LEU A 59 6.15 50.93 -15.25
C LEU A 59 4.97 51.29 -14.32
N THR A 60 5.05 51.87 -13.12
CA THR A 60 5.85 52.99 -12.54
C THR A 60 5.73 52.97 -10.98
N PRO A 61 6.61 53.65 -10.22
CA PRO A 61 6.44 53.86 -8.78
C PRO A 61 5.80 55.22 -8.47
N PHE A 62 4.73 55.24 -7.66
CA PHE A 62 4.22 56.46 -7.05
C PHE A 62 4.85 56.62 -5.66
N THR A 63 5.81 57.54 -5.58
CA THR A 63 6.37 58.08 -4.33
C THR A 63 5.42 59.13 -3.77
N GLY A 64 4.94 58.94 -2.53
CA GLY A 64 4.11 59.92 -1.85
C GLY A 64 4.03 59.67 -0.34
N LEU A 65 4.95 60.33 0.38
CA LEU A 65 4.81 60.96 1.71
C LEU A 65 4.15 60.17 2.86
N VAL A 66 4.93 59.92 3.94
CA VAL A 66 4.58 60.05 5.37
C VAL A 66 5.84 59.72 6.23
N PRO A 67 6.01 60.32 7.43
CA PRO A 67 7.21 61.09 7.77
C PRO A 67 8.29 60.33 8.55
N LEU A 68 9.45 60.99 8.62
CA LEU A 68 10.63 60.66 9.41
C LEU A 68 10.32 60.18 10.83
N ASN A 69 10.91 59.04 11.20
CA ASN A 69 11.44 58.86 12.55
C ASN A 69 12.69 57.97 12.47
N PRO A 70 13.88 58.45 12.87
CA PRO A 70 15.09 57.64 12.86
C PRO A 70 15.25 56.90 14.21
N LEU A 71 15.92 55.75 14.11
CA LEU A 71 16.72 55.05 15.14
C LEU A 71 16.23 53.65 15.56
N PHE A 72 17.19 52.72 15.46
CA PHE A 72 17.27 51.33 15.97
C PHE A 72 16.50 50.25 15.19
N LEU A 73 17.01 49.05 14.89
CA LEU A 73 18.33 48.40 14.83
C LEU A 73 18.03 46.98 14.25
N SER A 74 18.97 46.43 13.46
CA SER A 74 19.12 45.00 13.09
C SER A 74 18.12 44.29 12.15
N SER A 75 18.66 43.92 10.98
CA SER A 75 18.35 42.79 10.08
C SER A 75 18.37 41.41 10.82
N PRO A 76 17.97 40.24 10.25
CA PRO A 76 18.05 39.90 8.82
C PRO A 76 16.98 38.95 8.20
N SER A 77 17.00 38.97 6.86
CA SER A 77 16.73 37.93 5.86
C SER A 77 16.11 36.56 6.23
N SER A 78 15.24 36.14 5.30
CA SER A 78 15.28 34.85 4.57
C SER A 78 14.13 33.88 4.83
N GLU A 79 13.50 33.55 3.70
CA GLU A 79 12.92 32.26 3.32
C GLU A 79 11.46 31.91 3.68
N TYR A 80 10.66 31.92 2.60
CA TYR A 80 9.56 31.02 2.32
C TYR A 80 9.90 29.56 2.65
N ALA A 81 9.20 28.95 3.61
CA ALA A 81 9.05 27.49 3.65
C ALA A 81 7.78 27.09 4.43
N GLY A 82 6.96 26.28 3.78
CA GLY A 82 6.26 25.16 4.42
C GLY A 82 5.07 25.49 5.32
N SER A 83 3.88 25.16 4.84
CA SER A 83 2.66 24.99 5.60
C SER A 83 2.76 23.82 6.60
N ASP A 84 3.48 24.03 7.70
CA ASP A 84 3.46 23.17 8.87
C ASP A 84 2.58 23.80 9.95
N HIS A 85 1.31 23.37 10.02
CA HIS A 85 0.44 23.61 11.17
C HIS A 85 0.98 22.86 12.40
N SER A 86 2.06 23.39 12.94
CA SER A 86 2.63 23.03 14.22
C SER A 86 1.97 23.93 15.25
N PHE A 87 1.12 23.35 16.11
CA PHE A 87 0.72 24.02 17.34
C PHE A 87 1.96 24.11 18.23
N THR A 88 2.82 25.10 17.97
CA THR A 88 3.95 25.48 18.82
C THR A 88 3.48 26.61 19.72
N ILE A 89 2.94 26.25 20.89
CA ILE A 89 2.97 27.16 22.03
C ILE A 89 4.40 27.06 22.56
N ILE A 90 5.17 28.12 22.35
CA ILE A 90 6.57 28.24 22.77
C ILE A 90 6.56 28.84 24.16
N ASP A 91 6.83 28.01 25.19
CA ASP A 91 7.23 28.51 26.50
C ASP A 91 8.50 27.75 26.96
N ASN A 92 9.57 28.51 27.22
CA ASN A 92 10.77 28.15 27.97
C ASN A 92 11.42 26.77 27.70
N GLY A 93 11.77 26.48 26.45
CA GLY A 93 12.74 25.41 26.10
C GLY A 93 12.31 23.97 26.41
N GLY A 94 11.16 23.75 27.03
CA GLY A 94 10.59 22.44 27.31
C GLY A 94 9.64 22.02 26.19
N ARG A 95 9.99 20.98 25.43
CA ARG A 95 9.03 20.34 24.51
C ARG A 95 7.96 19.62 25.32
N VAL A 96 6.85 20.31 25.63
CA VAL A 96 5.66 19.67 26.23
C VAL A 96 5.03 18.76 25.18
N SER A 97 5.38 17.48 25.19
CA SER A 97 4.70 16.49 24.35
C SER A 97 3.41 16.06 25.04
N ALA A 98 2.33 16.80 24.80
CA ALA A 98 1.01 16.36 25.22
C ALA A 98 0.69 15.00 24.58
N MET A 99 0.39 13.99 25.40
CA MET A 99 0.02 12.67 24.91
C MET A 99 -1.25 12.77 24.06
N ARG A 100 -1.19 12.32 22.80
CA ARG A 100 -2.39 12.33 21.95
C ARG A 100 -3.30 11.18 22.30
N HIS A 101 -4.47 11.51 22.86
CA HIS A 101 -5.53 10.57 23.20
C HIS A 101 -6.21 9.96 21.95
N GLY A 102 -6.90 8.83 22.11
CA GLY A 102 -7.73 8.22 21.06
C GLY A 102 -7.00 7.67 19.81
N ARG A 103 -5.68 7.46 19.86
CA ARG A 103 -4.90 6.92 18.73
C ARG A 103 -5.17 5.42 18.52
N LYS A 104 -6.00 5.09 17.52
CA LYS A 104 -6.35 3.69 17.16
C LYS A 104 -5.57 3.11 15.97
N VAL A 105 -4.81 3.92 15.24
CA VAL A 105 -4.08 3.48 14.04
C VAL A 105 -2.63 3.11 14.39
N PRO A 106 -2.19 1.86 14.16
CA PRO A 106 -0.81 1.46 14.44
C PRO A 106 0.16 2.10 13.43
N LYS A 107 1.19 2.79 13.92
CA LYS A 107 2.17 3.48 13.05
C LYS A 107 3.18 2.54 12.37
N LEU A 108 3.46 1.38 12.96
CA LEU A 108 4.41 0.37 12.47
C LEU A 108 5.82 0.91 12.14
N ASN A 109 6.23 2.01 12.80
CA ASN A 109 7.49 2.72 12.56
C ASN A 109 7.72 3.08 11.09
N ARG A 110 6.64 3.43 10.37
CA ARG A 110 6.70 3.80 8.94
C ARG A 110 5.84 5.04 8.66
N PRO A 111 6.23 5.88 7.69
CA PRO A 111 5.39 6.96 7.22
C PRO A 111 4.10 6.42 6.60
N PRO A 112 3.04 7.26 6.48
CA PRO A 112 1.70 6.82 6.04
C PRO A 112 1.68 6.04 4.72
N ASP A 113 2.45 6.49 3.72
CA ASP A 113 2.43 5.89 2.37
C ASP A 113 3.04 4.50 2.37
N GLN A 114 4.22 4.36 2.97
CA GLN A 114 4.89 3.06 3.12
C GLN A 114 4.06 2.10 3.97
N ARG A 115 3.41 2.60 5.04
CA ARG A 115 2.52 1.80 5.88
C ARG A 115 1.33 1.29 5.08
N ARG A 116 0.71 2.13 4.25
CA ARG A 116 -0.41 1.73 3.39
C ARG A 116 0.02 0.65 2.41
N ALA A 117 1.16 0.80 1.74
CA ALA A 117 1.71 -0.21 0.83
C ALA A 117 1.98 -1.54 1.53
N LEU A 118 2.60 -1.51 2.72
CA LEU A 118 2.88 -2.70 3.53
C LEU A 118 1.59 -3.46 3.88
N ILE A 119 0.56 -2.75 4.36
CA ILE A 119 -0.71 -3.37 4.75
C ILE A 119 -1.41 -3.99 3.54
N ARG A 120 -1.41 -3.31 2.39
CA ARG A 120 -1.96 -3.84 1.13
C ARG A 120 -1.26 -5.12 0.70
N GLY A 121 0.07 -5.13 0.78
CA GLY A 121 0.90 -6.29 0.42
C GLY A 121 0.62 -7.48 1.32
N LEU A 122 0.64 -7.29 2.64
CA LEU A 122 0.37 -8.35 3.60
C LEU A 122 -1.07 -8.90 3.51
N THR A 123 -2.05 -8.03 3.27
CA THR A 123 -3.44 -8.45 3.05
C THR A 123 -3.54 -9.32 1.80
N THR A 124 -2.92 -8.89 0.70
CA THR A 124 -2.89 -9.63 -0.56
C THR A 124 -2.24 -11.00 -0.38
N GLN A 125 -1.10 -11.07 0.33
CA GLN A 125 -0.40 -12.32 0.64
C GLN A 125 -1.21 -13.25 1.54
N LEU A 126 -1.89 -12.71 2.57
CA LEU A 126 -2.71 -13.52 3.46
C LEU A 126 -3.89 -14.14 2.70
N LEU A 127 -4.56 -13.38 1.84
CA LEU A 127 -5.63 -13.90 1.00
C LEU A 127 -5.06 -14.99 0.08
N LYS A 128 -3.98 -14.72 -0.66
CA LYS A 128 -3.35 -15.67 -1.59
C LYS A 128 -3.01 -17.03 -0.97
N TYR A 129 -2.42 -17.03 0.23
CA TYR A 129 -1.85 -18.25 0.84
C TYR A 129 -2.68 -18.81 1.98
N GLY A 130 -3.69 -18.08 2.48
CA GLY A 130 -4.51 -18.45 3.64
C GLY A 130 -3.82 -18.27 5.00
N ARG A 131 -2.49 -18.43 5.08
CA ARG A 131 -1.69 -18.27 6.31
C ARG A 131 -0.32 -17.65 6.03
N ILE A 132 0.08 -16.69 6.86
CA ILE A 132 1.42 -16.06 6.78
C ILE A 132 2.07 -15.88 8.16
N LYS A 133 3.41 -15.94 8.22
CA LYS A 133 4.20 -15.66 9.41
C LYS A 133 4.69 -14.21 9.41
N THR A 134 4.29 -13.41 10.39
CA THR A 134 4.70 -11.98 10.47
C THR A 134 4.97 -11.57 11.92
N THR A 135 5.31 -10.31 12.17
CA THR A 135 5.42 -9.80 13.54
C THR A 135 4.04 -9.57 14.13
N ARG A 136 3.88 -9.75 15.46
CA ARG A 136 2.61 -9.58 16.16
C ARG A 136 1.97 -8.21 15.90
N ALA A 137 2.77 -7.15 15.85
CA ALA A 137 2.29 -5.80 15.56
C ALA A 137 1.72 -5.68 14.13
N ARG A 138 2.38 -6.27 13.12
CA ARG A 138 1.90 -6.27 11.74
C ARG A 138 0.64 -7.13 11.60
N ALA A 139 0.63 -8.33 12.18
CA ALA A 139 -0.52 -9.22 12.19
C ALA A 139 -1.76 -8.52 12.78
N SER A 140 -1.62 -7.87 13.93
CA SER A 140 -2.72 -7.13 14.55
C SER A 140 -3.21 -5.95 13.71
N ALA A 141 -2.31 -5.27 12.98
CA ALA A 141 -2.66 -4.14 12.14
C ALA A 141 -3.48 -4.56 10.90
N ILE A 142 -3.15 -5.70 10.29
CA ILE A 142 -3.82 -6.13 9.05
C ILE A 142 -5.19 -6.77 9.26
N ARG A 143 -5.50 -7.28 10.47
CA ARG A 143 -6.83 -7.88 10.80
C ARG A 143 -8.00 -7.04 10.29
N LYS A 144 -8.02 -5.75 10.65
CA LYS A 144 -9.08 -4.81 10.24
C LYS A 144 -9.25 -4.74 8.72
N PHE A 145 -8.15 -4.78 7.97
CA PHE A 145 -8.18 -4.64 6.52
C PHE A 145 -8.63 -5.93 5.85
N VAL A 146 -8.14 -7.08 6.34
CA VAL A 146 -8.56 -8.40 5.85
C VAL A 146 -10.05 -8.60 6.11
N ASP A 147 -10.51 -8.32 7.32
CA ASP A 147 -11.92 -8.47 7.68
C ASP A 147 -12.80 -7.56 6.80
N LYS A 148 -12.35 -6.33 6.53
CA LYS A 148 -13.03 -5.43 5.60
C LYS A 148 -13.11 -6.01 4.19
N MET A 149 -12.03 -6.60 3.66
CA MET A 149 -12.05 -7.19 2.31
C MET A 149 -13.02 -8.38 2.22
N ILE A 150 -13.08 -9.22 3.25
CA ILE A 150 -14.00 -10.36 3.32
C ILE A 150 -15.44 -9.87 3.41
N THR A 151 -15.73 -8.87 4.25
CA THR A 151 -17.08 -8.26 4.31
C THR A 151 -17.50 -7.67 2.96
N LEU A 152 -16.60 -6.98 2.24
CA LEU A 152 -16.92 -6.48 0.89
C LEU A 152 -17.23 -7.62 -0.09
N ALA A 153 -16.58 -8.77 0.06
CA ALA A 153 -16.79 -9.93 -0.80
C ALA A 153 -18.11 -10.65 -0.49
N LYS A 154 -18.55 -10.67 0.78
CA LYS A 154 -19.88 -11.20 1.17
C LYS A 154 -21.02 -10.45 0.47
N ASP A 155 -20.90 -9.14 0.29
CA ASP A 155 -21.92 -8.32 -0.39
C ASP A 155 -22.06 -8.65 -1.90
N GLY A 156 -20.98 -9.09 -2.57
CA GLY A 156 -21.00 -9.48 -3.99
C GLY A 156 -21.15 -8.37 -5.04
N SER A 157 -21.62 -7.16 -4.67
CA SER A 157 -21.92 -6.05 -5.60
C SER A 157 -20.70 -5.57 -6.42
N LEU A 158 -20.96 -5.13 -7.67
CA LEU A 158 -19.95 -4.55 -8.56
C LEU A 158 -19.20 -3.36 -7.94
N HIS A 159 -19.90 -2.51 -7.18
CA HIS A 159 -19.28 -1.38 -6.51
C HIS A 159 -18.24 -1.84 -5.47
N LYS A 160 -18.58 -2.86 -4.69
CA LYS A 160 -17.71 -3.45 -3.65
C LYS A 160 -16.50 -4.13 -4.28
N ARG A 161 -16.69 -4.80 -5.42
CA ARG A 161 -15.59 -5.37 -6.21
C ARG A 161 -14.59 -4.29 -6.68
N ARG A 162 -15.08 -3.14 -7.16
CA ARG A 162 -14.22 -1.99 -7.53
C ARG A 162 -13.44 -1.44 -6.32
N GLN A 163 -14.07 -1.35 -5.16
CA GLN A 163 -13.38 -0.95 -3.93
C GLN A 163 -12.26 -1.92 -3.54
N ALA A 164 -12.51 -3.23 -3.64
CA ALA A 164 -11.50 -4.26 -3.35
C ALA A 164 -10.31 -4.19 -4.34
N LEU A 165 -10.57 -3.99 -5.63
CA LEU A 165 -9.53 -3.78 -6.65
C LEU A 165 -8.65 -2.55 -6.39
N GLY A 166 -9.20 -1.50 -5.76
CA GLY A 166 -8.41 -0.34 -5.35
C GLY A 166 -7.43 -0.61 -4.21
N PHE A 167 -7.60 -1.73 -3.49
CA PHE A 167 -6.78 -2.09 -2.33
C PHE A 167 -5.84 -3.27 -2.60
N ILE A 168 -6.35 -4.37 -3.15
CA ILE A 168 -5.58 -5.59 -3.43
C ILE A 168 -4.74 -5.39 -4.71
N TYR A 169 -3.52 -5.91 -4.74
CA TYR A 169 -2.63 -5.74 -5.89
C TYR A 169 -2.94 -6.69 -7.05
N GLU A 170 -3.26 -7.95 -6.76
CA GLU A 170 -3.49 -8.97 -7.79
C GLU A 170 -4.99 -9.10 -8.09
N LYS A 171 -5.40 -8.89 -9.34
CA LYS A 171 -6.81 -8.98 -9.77
C LYS A 171 -7.37 -10.39 -9.57
N GLN A 172 -6.56 -11.42 -9.81
CA GLN A 172 -6.95 -12.83 -9.70
C GLN A 172 -7.44 -13.18 -8.28
N ILE A 173 -6.77 -12.64 -7.26
CA ILE A 173 -7.14 -12.84 -5.85
C ILE A 173 -8.50 -12.22 -5.55
N VAL A 174 -8.82 -11.07 -6.15
CA VAL A 174 -10.14 -10.45 -5.97
C VAL A 174 -11.24 -11.32 -6.58
N HIS A 175 -11.02 -11.90 -7.76
CA HIS A 175 -12.00 -12.80 -8.37
C HIS A 175 -12.23 -14.05 -7.51
N ALA A 176 -11.15 -14.69 -7.04
CA ALA A 176 -11.24 -15.84 -6.14
C ALA A 176 -11.94 -15.49 -4.82
N LEU A 177 -11.62 -14.34 -4.23
CA LEU A 177 -12.23 -13.87 -2.98
C LEU A 177 -13.76 -13.74 -3.11
N PHE A 178 -14.25 -13.12 -4.19
CA PHE A 178 -15.69 -12.94 -4.40
C PHE A 178 -16.43 -14.23 -4.77
N ALA A 179 -15.71 -15.25 -5.27
CA ALA A 179 -16.29 -16.56 -5.55
C ALA A 179 -16.37 -17.44 -4.29
N GLU A 180 -15.29 -17.51 -3.50
CA GLU A 180 -15.17 -18.48 -2.40
C GLU A 180 -15.73 -17.95 -1.05
N VAL A 181 -15.68 -16.65 -0.80
CA VAL A 181 -16.06 -16.07 0.51
C VAL A 181 -17.53 -16.28 0.89
N PRO A 182 -18.51 -16.12 -0.02
CA PRO A 182 -19.93 -16.30 0.34
C PRO A 182 -20.22 -17.72 0.85
N GLU A 183 -19.59 -18.73 0.26
CA GLU A 183 -19.73 -20.13 0.67
C GLU A 183 -19.01 -20.40 2.01
N ARG A 184 -17.75 -19.94 2.17
CA ARG A 184 -16.96 -20.21 3.39
C ARG A 184 -17.42 -19.41 4.62
N TYR A 185 -17.84 -18.16 4.43
CA TYR A 185 -18.07 -17.20 5.53
C TYR A 185 -19.48 -16.61 5.55
N GLY A 186 -20.42 -17.18 4.79
CA GLY A 186 -21.80 -16.69 4.69
C GLY A 186 -22.45 -16.50 6.07
N GLU A 187 -22.40 -17.53 6.91
CA GLU A 187 -23.02 -17.53 8.24
C GLU A 187 -22.24 -16.74 9.30
N ARG A 188 -20.94 -16.52 9.11
CA ARG A 188 -20.07 -15.90 10.12
C ARG A 188 -20.19 -14.37 10.12
N ASN A 189 -20.60 -13.79 11.26
CA ASN A 189 -20.65 -12.34 11.45
C ASN A 189 -19.31 -11.77 11.98
N GLY A 190 -18.29 -11.71 11.12
CA GLY A 190 -17.00 -11.11 11.43
C GLY A 190 -15.98 -12.04 12.09
N GLY A 191 -14.78 -11.49 12.35
CA GLY A 191 -13.68 -12.25 12.97
C GLY A 191 -13.16 -13.37 12.09
N TYR A 192 -12.81 -13.07 10.84
CA TYR A 192 -12.39 -14.06 9.85
C TYR A 192 -10.91 -14.44 9.96
N THR A 193 -10.17 -13.74 10.81
CA THR A 193 -8.73 -13.94 11.01
C THR A 193 -8.41 -14.37 12.44
N ARG A 194 -7.51 -15.34 12.57
CA ARG A 194 -6.93 -15.78 13.83
C ARG A 194 -5.45 -15.40 13.89
N ILE A 195 -4.98 -14.93 15.04
CA ILE A 195 -3.56 -14.69 15.31
C ILE A 195 -3.06 -15.69 16.35
N ILE A 196 -2.06 -16.47 15.99
CA ILE A 196 -1.37 -17.42 16.87
C ILE A 196 0.03 -16.90 17.14
N ARG A 197 0.37 -16.67 18.41
CA ARG A 197 1.71 -16.21 18.80
C ARG A 197 2.72 -17.34 18.66
N THR A 198 3.95 -17.01 18.29
CA THR A 198 5.05 -17.97 18.20
C THR A 198 6.25 -17.48 19.00
N LEU A 199 7.29 -18.31 19.05
CA LEU A 199 8.59 -17.90 19.58
C LEU A 199 9.09 -16.62 18.90
N PRO A 200 9.77 -15.73 19.65
CA PRO A 200 10.37 -14.53 19.09
C PRO A 200 11.44 -14.87 18.06
N ARG A 201 11.71 -13.94 17.16
CA ARG A 201 12.73 -14.11 16.14
C ARG A 201 14.13 -14.07 16.76
N ARG A 202 14.99 -15.00 16.35
CA ARG A 202 16.41 -15.01 16.75
C ARG A 202 17.13 -13.78 16.16
N GLY A 203 17.88 -13.06 17.00
CA GLY A 203 18.65 -11.87 16.61
C GLY A 203 18.04 -10.58 17.15
N ASP A 204 16.88 -10.18 16.63
CA ASP A 204 16.21 -8.93 17.01
C ASP A 204 15.14 -9.09 18.11
N ASN A 205 14.93 -10.33 18.59
CA ASN A 205 13.90 -10.70 19.57
C ASN A 205 12.49 -10.20 19.21
N ALA A 206 12.20 -10.02 17.92
CA ALA A 206 10.92 -9.46 17.50
C ALA A 206 9.78 -10.47 17.80
N PRO A 207 8.67 -10.06 18.44
CA PRO A 207 7.56 -10.96 18.73
C PRO A 207 6.88 -11.38 17.42
N MET A 208 6.92 -12.67 17.12
CA MET A 208 6.38 -13.26 15.90
C MET A 208 4.98 -13.85 16.14
N ALA A 209 4.20 -13.95 15.07
CA ALA A 209 2.89 -14.58 15.06
C ALA A 209 2.56 -15.14 13.67
N TYR A 210 1.80 -16.22 13.64
CA TYR A 210 1.04 -16.61 12.46
C TYR A 210 -0.29 -15.87 12.45
N ILE A 211 -0.71 -15.44 11.27
CA ILE A 211 -2.07 -15.00 11.00
C ILE A 211 -2.64 -15.90 9.91
N GLU A 212 -3.85 -16.39 10.16
CA GLU A 212 -4.55 -17.34 9.29
C GLU A 212 -6.01 -16.97 9.14
N LEU A 213 -6.57 -17.32 7.99
CA LEU A 213 -8.01 -17.32 7.74
C LEU A 213 -8.64 -18.50 8.50
N VAL A 214 -9.76 -18.22 9.18
CA VAL A 214 -10.51 -19.20 9.99
C VAL A 214 -11.39 -20.08 9.12
#